data_AF-A0AAX2CI08-F1
#
_entry.id   AF-A0AAX2CI08-F1
#
_cell.length_a   1.000
_cell.length_b   1.000
_cell.length_c   1.000
_cell.angle_alpha   90.00
_cell.angle_beta   90.00
_cell.angle_gamma   90.00
#
_symmetry.space_group_name_H-M   'P 1'
#
loop_
_entity.id
_entity.type
_entity.pdbx_description
1 polymer ?
#
loop_
_entity_poly.entity_id
_entity_poly.type
_entity_poly.pdbx_seq_one_letter_code
_entity_poly.pdbx_strand_id
1 'polypeptide(L)' 'MEEKVVGYVRVSTEGQVRDGYSLAYQVEEIERYCMENNLQLLHVYEDRGLSGATVDENGLTVEREGLQELLSDMAYNK' A
#
# COMPACT_ATOMS: atom_id res chain seq x y z
N MET A 1 7.16 -24.25 5.10
CA MET A 1 6.01 -23.34 5.11
C MET A 1 6.47 -22.08 4.42
N GLU A 2 5.70 -21.58 3.46
CA GLU A 2 5.95 -20.28 2.85
C GLU A 2 5.80 -19.18 3.92
N GLU A 3 6.68 -18.19 3.88
CA GLU A 3 6.58 -17.04 4.75
C GLU A 3 5.38 -16.19 4.31
N LYS A 4 4.51 -15.87 5.27
CA LYS A 4 3.30 -15.09 5.02
C LYS A 4 3.63 -13.61 5.07
N VAL A 5 3.28 -12.89 4.01
CA VAL A 5 3.56 -11.46 3.86
C VAL A 5 2.32 -10.69 3.44
N VAL A 6 2.36 -9.38 3.62
CA VAL A 6 1.37 -8.44 3.09
C VAL A 6 2.08 -7.38 2.25
N GLY A 7 1.39 -6.88 1.22
CA GLY A 7 1.85 -5.77 0.39
C GLY A 7 1.21 -4.45 0.81
N TYR A 8 1.87 -3.35 0.51
CA TYR A 8 1.30 -2.01 0.65
C TYR A 8 1.73 -1.14 -0.54
N VAL A 9 0.78 -0.51 -1.22
CA VAL A 9 1.01 0.33 -2.41
C VAL A 9 0.40 1.71 -2.23
N ARG A 10 0.99 2.71 -2.87
CA ARG A 10 0.60 4.11 -2.68
C ARG A 10 0.87 4.95 -3.92
N VAL A 11 -0.02 5.90 -4.18
CA VAL A 11 0.27 7.07 -5.04
C VAL A 11 -0.02 8.34 -4.25
N SER A 12 0.74 9.41 -4.48
CA SER A 12 0.56 10.67 -3.74
C SER A 12 -0.31 11.71 -4.44
N THR A 13 -0.51 11.54 -5.75
CA THR A 13 -1.40 12.39 -6.56
C THR A 13 -2.01 11.52 -7.66
N GLU A 14 -3.21 11.89 -8.13
CA GLU A 14 -3.82 11.27 -9.31
C GLU A 14 -2.92 11.40 -10.55
N GLY A 15 -2.10 12.46 -10.63
CA GLY A 15 -1.17 12.71 -11.73
C GLY A 15 -0.12 11.61 -11.91
N GLN A 16 0.32 10.96 -10.82
CA GLN A 16 1.31 9.88 -10.88
C GLN A 16 0.76 8.57 -11.46
N VAL A 17 -0.56 8.42 -11.55
CA VAL A 17 -1.19 7.24 -12.14
C VAL A 17 -0.94 7.17 -13.65
N ARG A 18 -0.71 8.32 -14.31
CA ARG A 18 -0.56 8.41 -15.78
C ARG A 18 0.83 8.08 -16.31
N ASP A 19 1.89 8.19 -15.50
CA ASP A 19 3.28 8.07 -15.94
C ASP A 19 3.89 6.65 -15.76
N GLY A 20 3.05 5.61 -15.70
CA GLY A 20 3.52 4.21 -15.68
C GLY A 20 3.86 3.62 -14.31
N TYR A 21 3.83 4.42 -13.23
CA TYR A 21 3.92 3.95 -11.84
C TYR A 21 2.53 3.85 -11.18
N SER A 22 1.58 3.28 -11.92
CA SER A 22 0.23 3.07 -11.42
C SER A 22 0.23 2.13 -10.21
N LEU A 23 -0.82 2.20 -9.38
CA LEU A 23 -1.00 1.23 -8.29
C LEU A 23 -1.01 -0.20 -8.82
N ALA A 24 -1.61 -0.44 -9.99
CA ALA A 24 -1.63 -1.75 -10.63
C ALA A 24 -0.21 -2.27 -10.92
N TYR A 25 0.68 -1.41 -11.46
CA TYR A 25 2.07 -1.80 -11.69
C TYR A 25 2.79 -2.15 -10.36
N GLN A 26 2.56 -1.38 -9.29
CA GLN A 26 3.14 -1.69 -7.99
C GLN A 26 2.65 -3.04 -7.43
N VAL A 27 1.36 -3.36 -7.61
CA VAL A 27 0.78 -4.65 -7.21
C VAL A 27 1.42 -5.80 -8.00
N GLU A 28 1.50 -5.69 -9.32
CA GLU A 28 2.12 -6.70 -10.18
C GLU A 28 3.59 -6.99 -9.79
N GLU A 29 4.36 -5.95 -9.46
CA GLU A 29 5.74 -6.09 -9.01
C GLU A 29 5.83 -6.80 -7.65
N ILE A 30 4.93 -6.50 -6.70
CA ILE A 30 4.85 -7.18 -5.39
C ILE A 30 4.49 -8.66 -5.59
N GLU A 31 3.49 -8.96 -6.42
CA GLU A 31 3.07 -10.32 -6.73
C GLU A 31 4.21 -11.13 -7.36
N ARG A 32 4.91 -10.54 -8.34
CA ARG A 32 6.07 -11.18 -8.98
C ARG A 32 7.18 -11.45 -7.96
N TYR A 33 7.51 -10.47 -7.12
CA TYR A 33 8.52 -10.65 -6.09
C TYR A 33 8.14 -11.77 -5.12
N CYS A 34 6.88 -11.85 -4.68
CA CYS A 34 6.43 -12.91 -3.79
C CYS A 34 6.54 -14.29 -4.45
N MET A 35 6.15 -14.40 -5.72
CA MET A 35 6.27 -15.63 -6.51
C MET A 35 7.72 -16.08 -6.66
N GLU A 36 8.63 -15.17 -7.01
CA GLU A 36 10.07 -15.46 -7.19
C GLU A 36 10.76 -15.89 -5.88
N ASN A 37 10.23 -15.47 -4.73
CA ASN A 37 10.83 -15.70 -3.41
C ASN A 37 10.08 -16.72 -2.54
N ASN A 38 9.08 -17.45 -3.08
CA ASN A 38 8.25 -18.41 -2.33
C ASN A 38 7.59 -17.79 -1.08
N LEU A 39 7.06 -16.57 -1.23
CA LEU A 39 6.31 -15.85 -0.21
C LEU A 39 4.81 -15.99 -0.48
N GLN A 40 4.03 -16.23 0.58
CA GLN A 40 2.57 -16.25 0.51
C GLN A 40 2.04 -14.82 0.73
N LEU A 41 1.72 -14.11 -0.34
CA LEU A 41 1.07 -12.79 -0.27
C LEU A 41 -0.39 -12.95 0.15
N LEU A 42 -0.74 -12.47 1.35
CA LEU A 42 -2.08 -12.61 1.91
C LEU A 42 -3.04 -11.51 1.46
N HIS A 43 -2.54 -10.27 1.38
CA HIS A 43 -3.32 -9.08 1.07
C HIS A 43 -2.41 -7.97 0.59
N VAL A 44 -2.94 -7.05 -0.22
CA VAL A 44 -2.25 -5.81 -0.61
C VAL A 44 -3.14 -4.63 -0.23
N TYR A 45 -2.66 -3.81 0.70
CA TYR A 45 -3.33 -2.58 1.11
C TYR A 45 -2.95 -1.43 0.18
N GLU A 46 -3.87 -0.52 -0.09
CA GLU A 46 -3.65 0.55 -1.06
C GLU A 46 -4.05 1.93 -0.53
N ASP A 47 -3.21 2.94 -0.78
CA ASP A 47 -3.55 4.35 -0.61
C ASP A 47 -3.63 5.04 -1.97
N ARG A 48 -4.87 5.29 -2.41
CA ARG A 48 -5.20 5.93 -3.68
C ARG A 48 -5.14 7.45 -3.57
N GLY A 49 -3.95 8.01 -3.32
CA GLY A 49 -3.61 9.41 -3.50
C GLY A 49 -4.74 10.44 -3.40
N LEU A 50 -5.41 10.51 -2.24
CA LEU A 50 -6.19 11.68 -1.87
C LEU A 50 -5.20 12.84 -1.78
N SER A 51 -5.45 13.90 -2.55
CA SER A 51 -4.51 15.00 -2.81
C SER A 51 -3.62 15.32 -1.61
N GLY A 52 -2.29 15.20 -1.78
CA GLY A 52 -1.30 15.44 -0.73
C GLY A 52 -1.17 16.89 -0.22
N ALA A 53 -2.27 17.63 -0.05
CA ALA A 53 -2.25 19.01 0.41
C ALA A 53 -3.53 19.48 1.13
N THR A 54 -4.30 18.60 1.77
CA THR A 54 -5.12 19.04 2.92
C THR A 54 -4.42 18.58 4.17
N VAL A 55 -3.24 19.16 4.36
CA VAL A 55 -2.64 19.27 5.66
C VAL A 55 -3.62 20.12 6.45
N ASP A 56 -4.26 19.57 7.50
CA ASP A 56 -4.92 20.43 8.48
C ASP A 56 -3.92 21.52 8.89
N GLU A 57 -4.39 22.69 9.30
CA GLU A 57 -3.54 23.83 9.67
C GLU A 57 -2.41 23.51 10.69
N ASN A 58 -2.37 22.30 11.27
CA ASN A 58 -1.36 21.80 12.18
C ASN A 58 -0.38 20.76 11.61
N GLY A 59 -0.52 20.24 10.38
CA GLY A 59 0.54 19.38 9.83
C GLY A 59 0.48 17.89 10.16
N LEU A 60 -0.49 17.44 10.96
CA LEU A 60 -0.32 16.21 11.75
C LEU A 60 -1.06 14.98 11.22
N THR A 61 -1.96 15.15 10.25
CA THR A 61 -2.76 14.05 9.72
C THR A 61 -2.50 13.82 8.22
N VAL A 62 -2.15 12.59 7.86
CA VAL A 62 -2.15 12.11 6.47
C VAL A 62 -3.20 11.01 6.41
N GLU A 63 -4.21 11.18 5.57
CA GLU A 63 -5.21 10.14 5.30
C GLU A 63 -4.52 8.98 4.57
N ARG A 64 -4.16 7.95 5.35
CA ARG A 64 -3.55 6.69 4.89
C ARG A 64 -4.36 5.53 5.41
N GLU A 65 -5.60 5.44 4.98
CA GLU A 65 -6.54 4.43 5.45
C GLU A 65 -5.99 3.02 5.22
N GLY A 66 -5.37 2.76 4.06
CA GLY A 66 -4.77 1.45 3.77
C GLY A 66 -3.62 1.11 4.70
N LEU A 67 -2.81 2.09 5.10
CA LEU A 67 -1.75 1.87 6.09
C LEU A 67 -2.31 1.62 7.49
N GLN A 68 -3.36 2.35 7.89
CA GLN A 68 -4.00 2.16 9.19
C GLN A 68 -4.68 0.79 9.29
N GLU A 69 -5.31 0.33 8.21
CA GLU A 69 -5.89 -1.00 8.12
C GLU A 69 -4.81 -2.08 8.25
N LEU A 70 -3.71 -1.96 7.48
CA LEU A 70 -2.56 -2.88 7.59
C LEU A 70 -2.07 -3.02 9.02
N LEU A 71 -1.81 -1.89 9.69
CA LEU A 71 -1.28 -1.91 11.06
C LEU A 71 -2.27 -2.51 12.05
N SER A 72 -3.57 -2.28 11.85
CA SER A 72 -4.63 -2.86 12.68
C SER A 72 -4.67 -4.37 12.49
N ASP A 73 -4.71 -4.86 11.25
CA ASP A 73 -4.76 -6.29 10.95
C ASP A 73 -3.54 -7.04 11.49
N MET A 74 -2.35 -6.43 11.40
CA MET A 74 -1.12 -6.98 11.98
C MET A 74 -1.12 -6.99 13.51
N ALA A 75 -1.81 -6.03 14.16
CA ALA A 75 -1.91 -5.97 15.61
C ALA A 75 -2.92 -6.98 16.17
N TYR A 76 -4.00 -7.28 15.44
CA TYR A 76 -5.10 -8.13 15.90
C TYR A 76 -5.01 -9.60 15.45
N ASN A 77 -4.25 -9.93 14.39
CA ASN A 77 -4.11 -11.30 13.89
C ASN A 77 -2.75 -11.94 14.25
N LYS A 78 -2.49 -12.16 15.55
CA LYS A 78 -1.34 -12.97 16.02
C LYS A 78 -1.58 -14.47 15.96
#